data_AF-A0A925ZVR9-F1
#
_entry.id   AF-A0A925ZVR9-F1
#
_cell.length_a   1.000
_cell.length_b   1.000
_cell.length_c   1.000
_cell.angle_alpha   90.00
_cell.angle_beta   90.00
_cell.angle_gamma   90.00
#
_symmetry.space_group_name_H-M   'P 1'
#
loop_
_entity.id
_entity.type
_entity.pdbx_description
1 polymer ?
#
loop_
_entity_poly.entity_id
_entity_poly.type
_entity_poly.pdbx_seq_one_letter_code
_entity_poly.pdbx_strand_id
1 'polypeptide(L)'
;QAVPGARTVVAAAVTAGLAVPAYAATLSYFDVFRSARMPSNLIQAQRDYFGAHTYELIGHEGVFHTQWTPAHEDAANKKDEPVGEGTQREQPVTPNQ
;
A
#
# COMPACT_ATOMS: atom_id res chain seq x y z
N GLN A 1 -17.46 -19.90 -3.62
CA GLN A 1 -16.66 -20.76 -4.53
C GLN A 1 -16.56 -20.06 -5.88
N ALA A 2 -15.38 -19.97 -6.49
CA ALA A 2 -15.23 -19.45 -7.85
C ALA A 2 -15.85 -20.43 -8.86
N VAL A 3 -16.33 -19.97 -10.02
CA VAL A 3 -16.80 -20.86 -11.10
C VAL A 3 -15.64 -21.82 -11.47
N PRO A 4 -15.82 -23.15 -11.36
CA PRO A 4 -14.78 -24.11 -11.73
C PRO A 4 -14.31 -23.86 -13.16
N GLY A 5 -12.99 -23.81 -13.37
CA GLY A 5 -12.39 -23.66 -14.71
C GLY A 5 -12.20 -22.23 -15.21
N ALA A 6 -12.72 -21.19 -14.55
CA ALA A 6 -12.56 -19.80 -15.01
C ALA A 6 -11.07 -19.39 -15.18
N ARG A 7 -10.20 -19.82 -14.25
CA ARG A 7 -8.75 -19.63 -14.33
C ARG A 7 -8.13 -20.36 -15.51
N THR A 8 -8.53 -21.61 -15.73
CA THR A 8 -8.03 -22.45 -16.82
C THR A 8 -8.37 -21.82 -18.17
N VAL A 9 -9.60 -21.31 -18.33
CA VAL A 9 -10.02 -20.65 -19.57
C VAL A 9 -9.25 -19.35 -19.80
N VAL A 10 -9.11 -18.49 -18.79
CA VAL A 10 -8.33 -17.24 -18.93
C VAL A 10 -6.85 -17.55 -19.25
N ALA A 11 -6.24 -18.51 -18.57
CA ALA A 11 -4.87 -18.92 -18.83
C ALA A 11 -4.69 -19.43 -20.28
N ALA A 12 -5.54 -20.35 -20.73
CA ALA A 12 -5.49 -20.90 -22.08
C ALA A 12 -5.69 -19.81 -23.15
N ALA A 13 -6.66 -18.91 -22.95
CA ALA A 13 -6.91 -17.81 -23.88
C ALA A 13 -5.70 -16.87 -24.01
N VAL A 14 -5.08 -16.49 -22.88
CA VAL A 14 -3.87 -15.65 -22.87
C VAL A 14 -2.71 -16.35 -23.57
N THR A 15 -2.47 -17.63 -23.27
CA THR A 15 -1.41 -18.43 -23.94
C THR A 15 -1.65 -18.55 -25.45
N ALA A 16 -2.92 -18.62 -25.88
CA ALA A 16 -3.29 -18.66 -27.29
C ALA A 16 -3.27 -17.28 -27.99
N GLY A 17 -2.96 -16.19 -27.27
CA GLY A 17 -2.99 -14.83 -27.82
C GLY A 17 -4.40 -14.29 -28.07
N LEU A 18 -5.43 -14.88 -27.46
CA LEU A 18 -6.83 -14.47 -27.58
C LEU A 18 -7.18 -13.42 -26.53
N ALA A 19 -7.69 -12.27 -26.98
CA ALA A 19 -8.15 -11.22 -26.08
C ALA A 19 -9.46 -11.63 -25.39
N VAL A 20 -9.43 -11.76 -24.06
CA VAL A 20 -10.61 -12.04 -23.22
C VAL A 20 -10.79 -10.98 -22.11
N PRO A 21 -10.85 -9.68 -22.45
CA PRO A 21 -10.73 -8.59 -21.47
C PRO A 21 -11.83 -8.61 -20.40
N ALA A 22 -13.09 -8.81 -20.79
CA ALA A 22 -14.21 -8.86 -19.84
C ALA A 22 -14.10 -10.05 -18.87
N TYR A 23 -13.63 -11.20 -19.36
CA TYR A 23 -13.53 -12.39 -18.54
C TYR A 23 -12.36 -12.31 -17.56
N ALA A 24 -11.21 -11.84 -18.03
CA ALA A 24 -10.04 -11.57 -17.19
C ALA A 24 -10.34 -10.51 -16.13
N ALA A 25 -11.02 -9.41 -16.50
CA ALA A 25 -11.40 -8.36 -15.56
C ALA A 25 -12.37 -8.85 -14.48
N THR A 26 -13.37 -9.66 -14.86
CA THR A 26 -14.34 -10.25 -13.90
C THR A 26 -13.64 -11.18 -12.92
N LEU A 27 -12.71 -12.01 -13.40
CA LEU A 27 -11.91 -12.90 -12.55
C LEU A 27 -11.05 -12.09 -11.57
N SER A 28 -10.33 -11.09 -12.05
CA SER A 28 -9.51 -10.20 -11.22
C SER A 28 -10.36 -9.48 -10.17
N TYR A 29 -11.51 -8.93 -10.56
CA TYR A 29 -12.42 -8.27 -9.62
C TYR A 29 -12.89 -9.21 -8.52
N PHE A 30 -13.31 -10.43 -8.88
CA PHE A 30 -13.73 -11.43 -7.91
C PHE A 30 -12.59 -11.83 -6.96
N ASP A 31 -11.36 -11.91 -7.46
CA ASP A 31 -10.16 -12.19 -6.65
C ASP A 31 -9.90 -11.07 -5.65
N VAL A 32 -9.96 -9.81 -6.08
CA VAL A 32 -9.82 -8.63 -5.22
C VAL A 32 -10.92 -8.61 -4.16
N PHE A 33 -12.18 -8.81 -4.55
CA PHE A 33 -13.33 -8.68 -3.67
C PHE A 33 -13.26 -9.60 -2.44
N ARG A 34 -12.76 -10.83 -2.61
CA ARG A 34 -12.66 -11.79 -1.50
C ARG A 34 -11.33 -11.76 -0.75
N SER A 35 -10.40 -10.90 -1.15
CA SER A 35 -9.07 -10.85 -0.55
C SER A 35 -9.09 -9.88 0.64
N ALA A 36 -8.98 -10.43 1.85
CA ALA A 36 -8.90 -9.61 3.07
C ALA A 36 -7.62 -8.75 3.14
N ARG A 37 -6.56 -9.17 2.44
CA ARG A 37 -5.27 -8.48 2.34
C ARG A 37 -4.88 -8.35 0.88
N MET A 38 -4.69 -7.12 0.44
CA MET A 38 -4.23 -6.78 -0.90
C MET A 38 -2.83 -6.16 -0.83
N PRO A 39 -2.01 -6.28 -1.89
CA PRO A 39 -0.71 -5.61 -1.99
C PRO A 39 -0.81 -4.07 -2.12
N SER A 40 -1.94 -3.46 -1.72
CA SER A 40 -2.14 -2.02 -1.72
C SER A 40 -1.23 -1.28 -0.73
N ASN A 41 -0.68 -1.99 0.27
CA ASN A 41 0.34 -1.47 1.17
C ASN A 41 1.59 -0.97 0.42
N LEU A 42 1.98 -1.61 -0.68
CA LEU A 42 3.10 -1.15 -1.50
C LEU A 42 2.80 0.19 -2.16
N ILE A 43 1.57 0.38 -2.66
CA ILE A 43 1.15 1.66 -3.25
C ILE A 43 1.11 2.75 -2.18
N GLN A 44 0.64 2.45 -0.97
CA GLN A 44 0.69 3.39 0.15
C GLN A 44 2.13 3.79 0.49
N ALA A 45 3.05 2.83 0.56
CA ALA A 45 4.47 3.10 0.76
C ALA A 45 5.06 3.98 -0.36
N GLN A 46 4.73 3.71 -1.63
CA GLN A 46 5.17 4.53 -2.76
C GLN A 46 4.62 5.97 -2.69
N ARG A 47 3.33 6.13 -2.37
CA ARG A 47 2.70 7.45 -2.23
C ARG A 47 3.33 8.26 -1.10
N ASP A 48 3.65 7.61 0.01
CA ASP A 48 4.33 8.22 1.15
C ASP A 48 5.79 8.57 0.81
N TYR A 49 6.50 7.66 0.15
CA TYR A 49 7.88 7.87 -0.30
C TYR A 49 8.01 9.09 -1.21
N PHE A 50 7.23 9.18 -2.28
CA PHE A 50 7.41 10.24 -3.28
C PHE A 50 6.68 11.55 -2.96
N GLY A 51 5.73 11.55 -2.01
CA GLY A 51 4.83 12.70 -1.85
C GLY A 51 4.28 12.93 -0.45
N ALA A 52 4.87 12.32 0.59
CA ALA A 52 4.47 12.51 1.99
C ALA A 52 2.95 12.32 2.23
N HIS A 53 2.33 11.41 1.47
CA HIS A 53 0.88 11.22 1.49
C HIS A 53 0.37 10.45 2.70
N THR A 54 1.25 10.02 3.60
CA THR A 54 0.92 9.27 4.82
C THR A 54 0.20 7.94 4.56
N TYR A 55 0.07 7.11 5.60
CA TYR A 55 -0.66 5.85 5.55
C TYR A 55 -1.10 5.40 6.95
N GLU A 56 -1.95 4.37 7.02
CA GLU A 56 -2.41 3.77 8.27
C GLU A 56 -1.70 2.43 8.54
N LEU A 57 -1.46 2.13 9.82
CA LEU A 57 -0.89 0.87 10.25
C LEU A 57 -1.98 -0.11 10.69
N ILE A 58 -1.75 -1.38 10.39
CA ILE A 58 -2.66 -2.45 10.80
C ILE A 58 -2.58 -2.58 12.33
N GLY A 59 -3.73 -2.51 12.99
CA GLY A 59 -3.82 -2.69 14.44
C GLY A 59 -3.35 -1.49 15.28
N HIS A 60 -3.10 -0.34 14.64
CA HIS A 60 -2.76 0.90 15.32
C HIS A 60 -3.71 1.99 14.84
N GLU A 61 -4.19 2.81 15.76
CA GLU A 61 -5.00 3.98 15.43
C GLU A 61 -4.07 5.15 15.10
N GLY A 62 -4.39 5.91 14.04
CA GLY A 62 -3.62 7.07 13.62
C GLY A 62 -3.13 7.02 12.16
N VAL A 63 -2.48 8.10 11.77
CA VAL A 63 -1.93 8.33 10.42
C VAL A 63 -0.43 8.56 10.55
N PHE A 64 0.35 7.86 9.73
CA PHE A 64 1.80 7.78 9.85
C PHE A 64 2.47 8.28 8.57
N HIS A 65 3.59 8.99 8.73
CA HIS A 65 4.53 9.32 7.67
C HIS A 65 5.88 8.66 7.97
N THR A 66 6.52 8.05 6.97
CA THR A 66 7.85 7.46 7.12
C THR A 66 8.92 8.38 6.54
N GLN A 67 9.96 8.65 7.32
CA GLN A 67 11.19 9.24 6.82
C GLN A 67 12.00 8.20 6.03
N TRP A 68 11.78 8.13 4.71
CA TRP A 68 12.37 7.07 3.88
C TRP A 68 13.86 7.23 3.57
N THR A 69 14.33 8.48 3.40
CA THR A 69 15.74 8.80 3.15
C THR A 69 16.12 10.07 3.90
N PRO A 70 17.41 10.34 4.19
CA PRO A 70 17.82 11.61 4.80
C PRO A 70 17.42 12.86 4.00
N ALA A 71 17.19 12.72 2.69
CA ALA A 71 16.80 13.83 1.82
C ALA A 71 15.29 14.12 1.84
N HIS A 72 14.46 13.20 2.33
CA HIS A 72 13.01 13.42 2.49
C HIS A 72 12.71 14.19 3.78
N GLU A 73 13.58 15.12 4.20
CA GLU A 73 13.35 15.92 5.40
C GLU A 73 12.14 16.83 5.17
N ASP A 74 11.00 16.46 5.74
CA ASP A 74 9.80 17.27 5.67
C ASP A 74 9.97 18.56 6.46
N ALA A 75 9.39 19.65 5.96
CA ALA A 75 9.20 20.88 6.73
C ALA A 75 8.41 20.65 8.05
N ALA A 76 7.69 19.54 8.18
CA ALA A 76 7.03 19.10 9.42
C ALA A 76 8.03 18.69 10.53
N ASN A 77 9.29 18.37 10.19
CA ASN A 77 10.36 18.07 11.14
C ASN A 77 11.30 19.27 11.37
N LYS A 78 11.03 20.41 10.74
CA LYS A 78 11.72 21.68 11.02
C LYS A 78 11.22 22.20 12.37
N LYS A 79 11.93 21.85 13.44
CA LYS A 79 11.72 22.45 14.76
C LYS A 79 12.27 23.87 14.78
N ASP A 80 11.47 24.83 14.36
CA ASP A 80 11.65 26.21 14.75
C ASP A 80 10.83 26.46 16.03
N GLU A 81 11.23 25.91 17.19
CA GLU A 81 10.82 26.42 18.52
C GLU A 81 11.66 25.76 19.65
N PRO A 82 12.00 26.52 20.72
CA PRO A 82 12.85 26.04 21.79
C PRO A 82 12.14 24.97 22.63
N VAL A 83 12.92 23.97 23.03
CA VAL A 83 12.49 22.78 23.78
C VAL A 83 11.69 23.16 25.03
N GLY A 84 10.37 22.98 24.98
CA GLY A 84 9.51 22.81 26.14
C GLY A 84 9.39 21.32 26.46
N GLU A 85 9.71 20.94 27.70
CA GLU A 85 9.55 19.59 28.24
C GLU A 85 8.07 19.17 28.19
N GLY A 86 7.74 18.05 27.53
CA GLY A 86 6.42 17.44 27.71
C GLY A 86 5.92 16.47 26.66
N THR A 87 6.40 16.49 25.41
CA THR A 87 5.83 15.61 24.37
C THR A 87 6.73 14.40 24.15
N GLN A 88 6.20 13.21 24.45
CA GLN A 88 6.86 11.94 24.14
C GLN A 88 7.21 11.94 22.64
N ARG A 89 8.50 11.87 22.32
CA ARG A 89 8.97 11.82 20.94
C ARG A 89 8.52 10.48 20.34
N GLU A 90 7.53 10.50 19.47
CA GLU A 90 7.16 9.33 18.69
C GLU A 90 8.38 8.86 17.90
N GLN A 91 8.76 7.60 18.10
CA GLN A 91 9.96 7.04 17.48
C GLN A 91 9.72 6.89 15.97
N PRO A 92 10.73 7.17 15.13
CA PRO A 92 10.64 6.88 13.70
C PRO A 92 10.28 5.41 13.52
N VAL A 93 9.14 5.15 12.88
CA VAL A 93 8.75 3.78 12.53
C VAL A 93 9.68 3.34 11.40
N THR A 94 10.65 2.49 11.74
CA THR A 94 11.50 1.86 10.73
C THR A 94 10.68 0.81 10.00
N PRO A 95 10.63 0.82 8.65
CA PRO A 95 10.02 -0.27 7.91
C PRO A 95 10.78 -1.57 8.23
N ASN A 96 10.06 -2.56 8.80
CA ASN A 96 10.48 -3.95 9.05
C ASN A 96 11.98 -4.26 8.85
N GLN A 97 12.70 -4.39 9.97
CA GLN A 97 13.76 -5.40 10.08
C GLN A 97 13.12 -6.80 10.13
#